data_AF-A0A438CUX2-F1
#
_entry.id   AF-A0A438CUX2-F1
#
_cell.length_a   1.000
_cell.length_b   1.000
_cell.length_c   1.000
_cell.angle_alpha   90.00
_cell.angle_beta   90.00
_cell.angle_gamma   90.00
#
_symmetry.space_group_name_H-M   'P 1'
#
loop_
_entity.id
_entity.type
_entity.pdbx_description
1 polymer ?
#
loop_
_entity_poly.entity_id
_entity_poly.type
_entity_poly.pdbx_seq_one_letter_code
_entity_poly.pdbx_strand_id
1 'polypeptide(L)'
;MTKTIERYRRCCYASRDNNDAEHDRQIGHEEYSKLKAKYESLMDSQRHLLGEDLGLLSIKELQNLEKMLEGTLSQARQRKLSDYLEQSLVTWDMGHGTWDRRATLLVF
;
A
#
# COMPACT_ATOMS: atom_id res chain seq x y z
N MET A 1 -23.84 -28.86 29.43
CA MET A 1 -23.12 -27.71 28.81
C MET A 1 -23.93 -26.42 28.79
N THR A 2 -25.25 -26.46 28.62
CA THR A 2 -26.12 -25.26 28.64
C THR A 2 -26.02 -24.43 29.91
N LYS A 3 -25.98 -25.06 31.10
CA LYS A 3 -25.87 -24.36 32.40
C LYS A 3 -24.60 -23.50 32.54
N THR A 4 -23.49 -23.89 31.93
CA THR A 4 -22.23 -23.13 31.98
C THR A 4 -22.30 -21.91 31.06
N ILE A 5 -22.91 -22.06 29.88
CA ILE A 5 -23.17 -20.96 28.93
C ILE A 5 -24.14 -19.96 29.55
N GLU A 6 -25.19 -20.43 30.22
CA GLU A 6 -26.17 -19.59 30.91
C GLU A 6 -25.52 -18.75 32.01
N ARG A 7 -24.65 -19.35 32.83
CA ARG A 7 -23.89 -18.64 33.86
C ARG A 7 -22.93 -17.62 33.27
N TYR A 8 -22.22 -17.98 32.19
CA TYR A 8 -21.30 -17.07 31.52
C TYR A 8 -22.03 -15.85 30.96
N ARG A 9 -23.17 -16.07 30.27
CA ARG A 9 -24.05 -14.99 29.82
C ARG A 9 -24.53 -14.14 30.99
N ARG A 10 -25.01 -14.75 32.07
CA ARG A 10 -25.51 -14.00 33.23
C ARG A 10 -24.42 -13.17 33.89
N CYS A 11 -23.18 -13.66 34.01
CA CYS A 11 -22.08 -12.88 34.57
C CYS A 11 -21.59 -11.76 33.62
N CYS A 12 -21.49 -12.03 32.33
CA CYS A 12 -21.03 -11.04 31.35
C CYS A 12 -22.05 -9.95 31.07
N TYR A 13 -23.35 -10.26 31.08
CA TYR A 13 -24.43 -9.29 30.82
C TYR A 13 -25.03 -8.68 32.10
N ALA A 14 -24.88 -9.29 33.29
CA ALA A 14 -25.27 -8.63 34.54
C ALA A 14 -24.22 -7.62 35.03
N SER A 15 -22.98 -7.70 34.53
CA SER A 15 -21.90 -6.77 34.85
C SER A 15 -21.72 -5.64 33.82
N ARG A 16 -22.29 -5.78 32.61
CA ARG A 16 -22.37 -4.70 31.62
C ARG A 16 -23.70 -4.00 31.83
N ASP A 17 -23.66 -2.75 32.28
CA ASP A 17 -24.86 -1.93 32.25
C ASP A 17 -25.33 -1.81 30.78
N ASN A 18 -26.63 -1.66 30.53
CA ASN A 18 -27.12 -1.45 29.15
C ASN A 18 -26.44 -0.23 28.51
N ASN A 19 -26.04 0.74 29.35
CA ASN A 19 -25.22 1.89 28.97
C ASN A 19 -23.84 1.50 28.41
N ASP A 20 -23.14 0.51 28.97
CA ASP A 20 -21.81 0.10 28.49
C ASP A 20 -21.89 -0.62 27.15
N ALA A 21 -22.92 -1.46 26.96
CA ALA A 21 -23.13 -2.14 25.68
C ALA A 21 -23.59 -1.17 24.57
N GLU A 22 -24.43 -0.19 24.89
CA GLU A 22 -24.83 0.87 23.95
C GLU A 22 -23.65 1.79 23.63
N HIS A 23 -22.82 2.13 24.63
CA HIS A 23 -21.61 2.91 24.46
C HIS A 23 -20.57 2.19 23.58
N ASP A 24 -20.32 0.90 23.81
CA ASP A 24 -19.43 0.09 22.97
C ASP A 24 -19.94 -0.01 21.52
N ARG A 25 -21.26 -0.16 21.32
CA ARG A 25 -21.87 -0.14 19.98
C ARG A 25 -21.71 1.21 19.31
N GLN A 26 -21.89 2.30 20.06
CA GLN A 26 -21.70 3.66 19.58
C GLN A 26 -20.24 3.93 19.20
N ILE A 27 -19.28 3.51 20.03
CA ILE A 27 -17.84 3.57 19.72
C ILE A 27 -17.55 2.78 18.44
N GLY A 28 -18.04 1.54 18.34
CA GLY A 28 -17.85 0.72 17.14
C GLY A 28 -18.41 1.37 15.87
N HIS A 29 -19.58 2.00 15.97
CA HIS A 29 -20.18 2.76 14.87
C HIS A 29 -19.36 4.00 14.49
N GLU A 30 -18.84 4.73 15.48
CA GLU A 30 -18.00 5.90 15.27
C GLU A 30 -16.67 5.53 14.61
N GLU A 31 -16.01 4.48 15.10
CA GLU A 31 -14.77 3.96 14.51
C GLU A 31 -14.98 3.46 13.08
N TYR A 32 -16.10 2.78 12.81
CA TYR A 32 -16.48 2.41 11.45
C TYR A 32 -16.69 3.65 10.56
N SER A 33 -17.38 4.66 11.07
CA SER A 33 -17.63 5.91 10.32
C SER A 33 -16.33 6.63 10.00
N LYS A 34 -15.39 6.71 10.95
CA LYS A 34 -14.03 7.25 10.73
C LYS A 34 -13.27 6.45 9.68
N LEU A 35 -13.33 5.12 9.74
CA LEU A 35 -12.67 4.25 8.78
C LEU A 35 -13.26 4.42 7.38
N LYS A 36 -14.59 4.49 7.27
CA LYS A 36 -15.30 4.69 6.01
C LYS A 36 -14.93 6.03 5.37
N ALA A 37 -14.89 7.12 6.13
CA ALA A 37 -14.46 8.42 5.62
C ALA A 37 -13.01 8.39 5.08
N LYS A 38 -12.10 7.70 5.77
CA LYS A 38 -10.71 7.50 5.28
C LYS A 38 -10.67 6.71 3.98
N TYR A 39 -11.49 5.66 3.88
CA TYR A 39 -11.59 4.84 2.67
C TYR A 39 -12.13 5.64 1.47
N GLU A 40 -13.19 6.42 1.68
CA GLU A 40 -13.77 7.27 0.63
C GLU A 40 -12.75 8.31 0.15
N SER A 41 -12.07 9.00 1.07
CA SER A 41 -11.00 9.94 0.72
C SER A 41 -9.86 9.28 -0.05
N LEU A 42 -9.52 8.02 0.27
CA LEU A 42 -8.49 7.27 -0.44
C LEU A 42 -8.94 6.89 -1.85
N MET A 43 -10.19 6.44 -2.02
CA MET A 43 -10.77 6.15 -3.33
C MET A 43 -10.84 7.41 -4.21
N ASP A 44 -11.22 8.55 -3.66
CA ASP A 44 -11.23 9.84 -4.38
C ASP A 44 -9.83 10.19 -4.87
N SER A 45 -8.83 10.07 -3.99
CA SER A 45 -7.42 10.28 -4.35
C SER A 45 -6.98 9.34 -5.47
N GLN A 46 -7.34 8.05 -5.41
CA GLN A 46 -7.04 7.08 -6.46
C GLN A 46 -7.66 7.47 -7.80
N ARG A 47 -8.94 7.86 -7.80
CA ARG A 47 -9.65 8.34 -9.01
C ARG A 47 -8.94 9.55 -9.61
N HIS A 48 -8.59 10.54 -8.79
CA HIS A 48 -7.85 11.70 -9.26
C HIS A 48 -6.48 11.32 -9.86
N LEU A 49 -5.75 10.39 -9.24
CA LEU A 49 -4.47 9.88 -9.78
C LEU A 49 -4.64 9.14 -11.11
N LEU A 50 -5.80 8.53 -11.35
CA LEU A 50 -6.17 7.89 -12.61
C LEU A 50 -6.71 8.88 -13.65
N GLY A 51 -6.84 10.16 -13.30
CA GLY A 51 -7.37 11.21 -14.17
C GLY A 51 -8.90 11.30 -14.21
N GLU A 52 -9.58 10.67 -13.26
CA GLU A 52 -11.04 10.72 -13.09
C GLU A 52 -11.44 11.86 -12.14
N ASP A 53 -12.69 12.34 -12.23
CA ASP A 53 -13.30 13.35 -11.34
C ASP A 53 -12.51 14.67 -11.16
N LEU A 54 -11.64 15.00 -12.13
CA LEU A 54 -10.77 16.18 -12.07
C LEU A 54 -11.51 17.53 -12.04
N GLY A 55 -12.77 17.58 -12.46
CA GLY A 55 -13.57 18.81 -12.53
C GLY A 55 -13.91 19.43 -11.17
N LEU A 56 -13.74 18.67 -10.08
CA LEU A 56 -13.98 19.15 -8.71
C LEU A 56 -12.72 19.75 -8.07
N LEU A 57 -11.54 19.56 -8.67
CA LEU A 57 -10.27 20.06 -8.16
C LEU A 57 -10.00 21.50 -8.60
N SER A 58 -9.42 22.28 -7.71
CA SER A 58 -8.89 23.59 -8.03
C SER A 58 -7.60 23.49 -8.87
N ILE A 59 -7.26 24.59 -9.57
CA ILE A 59 -6.03 24.68 -10.37
C ILE A 59 -4.78 24.31 -9.55
N LYS A 60 -4.72 24.74 -8.28
CA LYS A 60 -3.59 24.46 -7.39
C LYS A 60 -3.48 22.97 -7.06
N GLU A 61 -4.60 22.29 -6.85
CA GLU A 61 -4.61 20.87 -6.57
C GLU A 61 -4.26 20.04 -7.81
N LEU A 62 -4.74 20.45 -8.98
CA LEU A 62 -4.35 19.88 -10.28
C LEU A 62 -2.83 19.99 -10.51
N GLN A 63 -2.24 21.17 -10.30
CA GLN A 63 -0.78 21.35 -10.42
C GLN A 63 0.00 20.49 -9.42
N ASN A 64 -0.52 20.33 -8.20
CA ASN A 64 0.12 19.48 -7.20
C ASN A 64 0.05 17.99 -7.61
N LEU A 65 -1.08 17.57 -8.16
CA LEU A 65 -1.29 16.21 -8.67
C LEU A 65 -0.35 15.92 -9.84
N GLU A 66 -0.25 16.84 -10.80
CA GLU A 66 0.68 16.74 -11.93
C GLU A 66 2.13 16.58 -11.45
N LYS A 67 2.58 17.45 -10.53
CA LYS A 67 3.93 17.38 -9.96
C LYS A 67 4.20 16.05 -9.26
N MET A 68 3.21 15.52 -8.55
CA MET A 68 3.32 14.22 -7.87
C MET A 68 3.46 13.08 -8.88
N LEU A 69 2.64 13.07 -9.93
CA LEU A 69 2.71 12.08 -11.01
C LEU A 69 4.05 12.15 -11.75
N GLU A 70 4.52 13.34 -12.10
CA GLU A 70 5.81 13.51 -12.77
C GLU A 70 6.97 13.01 -11.90
N GLY A 71 6.97 13.40 -10.61
CA GLY A 71 8.00 12.98 -9.67
C GLY A 71 8.04 11.46 -9.46
N THR A 72 6.88 10.83 -9.26
CA THR A 72 6.78 9.38 -9.08
C THR A 72 7.15 8.61 -10.35
N LEU A 73 6.74 9.10 -11.52
CA LEU A 73 7.10 8.51 -12.82
C LEU A 73 8.60 8.61 -13.08
N SER A 74 9.21 9.76 -12.79
CA SER A 74 10.65 9.96 -12.91
C SER A 74 11.42 8.97 -12.02
N GLN A 75 11.01 8.83 -10.75
CA GLN A 75 11.60 7.84 -9.84
C GLN A 75 11.43 6.40 -10.34
N ALA A 76 10.24 6.04 -10.86
CA ALA A 76 9.99 4.71 -11.38
C ALA A 76 10.89 4.39 -12.60
N ARG A 77 11.07 5.37 -13.50
CA ARG A 77 11.99 5.24 -14.64
C ARG A 77 13.43 5.10 -14.20
N GLN A 78 13.86 5.91 -13.23
CA GLN A 78 15.22 5.85 -12.69
C GLN A 78 15.52 4.48 -12.05
N ARG A 79 14.58 3.94 -11.28
CA ARG A 79 14.71 2.59 -10.70
C ARG A 79 14.88 1.53 -11.79
N LYS A 80 13.99 1.51 -12.79
CA LYS A 80 14.10 0.57 -13.92
C LYS A 80 15.44 0.68 -14.66
N LEU A 81 15.94 1.90 -14.86
CA LEU A 81 17.24 2.10 -15.49
C LEU A 81 18.37 1.55 -14.61
N SER A 82 18.33 1.81 -13.30
CA SER A 82 19.29 1.27 -12.33
C SER A 82 19.31 -0.26 -12.38
N ASP A 83 18.14 -0.89 -12.31
CA ASP A 83 18.01 -2.35 -12.34
C ASP A 83 18.55 -2.94 -13.66
N TYR A 84 18.24 -2.30 -14.79
CA TYR A 84 18.76 -2.70 -16.10
C TYR A 84 20.28 -2.57 -16.19
N LEU A 85 20.84 -1.45 -15.70
CA LEU A 85 22.28 -1.22 -15.70
C LEU A 85 23.00 -2.24 -14.83
N GLU A 86 22.49 -2.52 -13.63
CA GLU A 86 23.02 -3.54 -12.73
C GLU A 86 23.01 -4.92 -13.40
N GLN A 87 21.89 -5.32 -14.02
CA GLN A 87 21.79 -6.57 -14.76
C GLN A 87 22.79 -6.63 -15.92
N SER A 88 22.92 -5.54 -16.69
CA SER A 88 23.87 -5.48 -17.80
C SER A 88 25.30 -5.67 -17.31
N LEU A 89 25.71 -4.98 -16.23
CA LEU A 89 27.05 -5.10 -15.64
C LEU A 89 27.34 -6.54 -15.20
N VAL A 90 26.39 -7.22 -14.56
CA VAL A 90 26.52 -8.64 -14.19
C VAL A 90 26.73 -9.53 -15.42
N THR A 91 25.97 -9.31 -16.50
CA THR A 91 26.13 -10.10 -17.74
C THR A 91 27.44 -9.81 -18.46
N TRP A 92 27.91 -8.56 -18.45
CA TRP A 92 29.21 -8.17 -18.99
C TRP A 92 30.35 -8.84 -18.21
N ASP A 93 30.30 -8.84 -16.88
CA ASP A 93 31.29 -9.49 -16.01
C ASP A 93 31.36 -11.01 -16.25
N MET A 94 30.20 -11.67 -16.37
CA MET A 94 30.14 -13.09 -16.77
C MET A 94 30.73 -13.33 -18.16
N GLY A 95 30.47 -12.43 -19.12
CA GLY A 95 31.05 -12.49 -20.46
C GLY A 95 32.58 -12.43 -20.42
N HIS A 96 33.16 -11.42 -19.77
CA HIS A 96 34.60 -11.24 -19.66
C HIS A 96 35.30 -12.46 -19.01
N GLY A 97 34.72 -13.04 -17.95
CA GLY A 97 35.26 -14.24 -17.33
C GLY A 97 35.25 -15.49 -18.23
N THR A 98 34.37 -15.55 -19.24
CA THR A 98 34.34 -16.65 -20.23
C THR A 98 35.30 -16.44 -21.40
N TRP A 99 35.52 -15.19 -21.83
CA TRP A 99 36.55 -14.86 -22.82
C TRP A 99 37.96 -15.11 -22.28
N ASP A 100 38.19 -14.79 -21.00
CA ASP A 100 39.47 -15.02 -20.32
C ASP A 100 39.81 -16.52 -20.19
N ARG A 101 38.84 -17.36 -19.78
CA ARG A 101 39.02 -18.83 -19.73
C ARG A 101 39.24 -19.48 -21.10
N ARG A 102 38.60 -18.97 -22.15
CA ARG A 102 38.81 -19.47 -23.53
C ARG A 102 40.16 -19.03 -24.10
N ALA A 103 40.66 -17.85 -23.72
CA ALA A 103 42.00 -17.41 -24.08
C ALA A 103 43.08 -18.27 -23.38
N THR A 104 42.85 -18.71 -22.14
CA THR A 104 43.79 -19.62 -21.45
C THR A 104 43.87 -21.01 -22.10
N LEU A 105 42.77 -21.52 -22.66
CA LEU A 105 42.71 -22.84 -23.31
C LEU A 105 43.25 -22.87 -24.75
N LEU A 106 43.61 -21.72 -25.33
CA LEU A 106 44.20 -21.61 -26.68
C LEU A 106 45.74 -21.44 -26.67
N VAL A 107 46.38 -21.61 -25.50
CA VAL A 107 47.85 -21.52 -25.32
C VAL A 107 48.52 -22.91 -25.22
N PHE A 108 47.80 -23.99 -25.52
CA PHE A 108 48.34 -25.34 -25.74
C PHE A 108 47.88 -25.87 -27.10
#